data_AF-H9CTH4-F1
#
_entry.id   AF-H9CTH4-F1
#
_cell.length_a   1.000
_cell.length_b   1.000
_cell.length_c   1.000
_cell.angle_alpha   90.00
_cell.angle_beta   90.00
_cell.angle_gamma   90.00
#
_symmetry.space_group_name_H-M   'P 1'
#
loop_
_entity.id
_entity.type
_entity.pdbx_description
1 polymer ?
#
loop_
_entity_poly.entity_id
_entity_poly.type
_entity_poly.pdbx_seq_one_letter_code
_entity_poly.pdbx_strand_id
1 'polypeptide(L)'
;KDFMLSPGELELEVTLDKQLYLHDERIGVNLCIRNNSNKVVKKIKAMIQQGVDVVLFQNGSYRNTVASLETSEGCPIQPGSSLQKVMYLTPLLSSNKQKRGIALDGQIKRHDQCLASTTLLAQPDQRDAFGIIVSYAVKVKLFLGALGGEVSAELPFVLMHPKPGSKAKVLYHADSQADVETFRQDTIDQQQSVDFD
;
A
#
# COMPACT_ATOMS: atom_id res chain seq x y z
N LYS A 1 21.75 2.53 12.04
CA LYS A 1 21.30 3.67 12.89
C LYS A 1 22.18 3.73 14.12
N ASP A 2 22.80 4.90 14.33
CA ASP A 2 23.57 5.18 15.54
C ASP A 2 22.67 5.71 16.65
N PHE A 3 22.94 5.28 17.88
CA PHE A 3 22.23 5.75 19.05
C PHE A 3 23.14 6.64 19.88
N MET A 4 22.65 7.82 20.27
CA MET A 4 23.38 8.69 21.20
C MET A 4 23.72 7.89 22.47
N LEU A 5 24.99 7.94 22.88
CA LEU A 5 25.50 7.29 24.10
C LEU A 5 25.47 5.75 24.09
N SER A 6 25.42 5.11 22.92
CA SER A 6 25.51 3.65 22.81
C SER A 6 26.49 3.27 21.71
N PRO A 7 27.64 2.67 22.05
CA PRO A 7 28.59 2.23 21.04
C PRO A 7 27.98 1.12 20.17
N GLY A 8 28.32 1.16 18.88
CA GLY A 8 27.89 0.17 17.89
C GLY A 8 26.60 0.54 17.13
N GLU A 9 26.37 -0.17 16.02
CA GLU A 9 25.29 0.13 15.08
C GLU A 9 24.22 -0.97 15.07
N LEU A 10 22.94 -0.57 14.96
CA LEU A 10 21.86 -1.46 14.57
C LEU A 10 21.47 -1.19 13.11
N GLU A 11 21.66 -2.20 12.26
CA GLU A 11 21.33 -2.16 10.85
C GLU A 11 20.03 -2.93 10.59
N LEU A 12 19.17 -2.32 9.78
CA LEU A 12 17.96 -2.94 9.24
C LEU A 12 18.00 -2.76 7.73
N GLU A 13 18.12 -3.87 7.01
CA GLU A 13 18.01 -3.93 5.57
C GLU A 13 16.66 -4.57 5.21
N VAL A 14 15.93 -3.93 4.30
CA VAL A 14 14.60 -4.37 3.84
C VAL A 14 14.60 -4.45 2.34
N THR A 15 14.20 -5.60 1.80
CA THR A 15 13.99 -5.79 0.36
C THR A 15 12.62 -6.40 0.10
N LEU A 16 12.10 -6.15 -1.08
CA LEU A 16 10.85 -6.74 -1.57
C LEU A 16 11.17 -7.78 -2.63
N ASP A 17 10.34 -8.83 -2.71
CA ASP A 17 10.48 -9.85 -3.75
C ASP A 17 10.12 -9.32 -5.16
N LYS A 18 9.31 -8.26 -5.23
CA LYS A 18 8.94 -7.56 -6.48
C LYS A 18 8.84 -6.05 -6.24
N GLN A 19 8.88 -5.28 -7.33
CA GLN A 19 8.60 -3.85 -7.30
C GLN A 19 7.14 -3.52 -7.67
N LEU A 20 6.49 -4.41 -8.42
CA LEU A 20 5.08 -4.30 -8.82
C LEU A 20 4.32 -5.52 -8.29
N TYR A 21 3.23 -5.25 -7.59
CA TYR A 21 2.29 -6.25 -7.09
C TYR A 21 0.91 -6.00 -7.69
N LEU A 22 0.18 -7.08 -7.87
CA LEU A 22 -1.22 -7.01 -8.23
C LEU A 22 -2.09 -6.85 -6.98
N HIS A 23 -3.29 -6.29 -7.14
CA HIS A 23 -4.28 -6.33 -6.08
C HIS A 23 -4.50 -7.77 -5.58
N ASP A 24 -4.71 -7.90 -4.26
CA ASP A 24 -4.84 -9.15 -3.52
C ASP A 24 -3.60 -10.09 -3.53
N GLU A 25 -2.50 -9.67 -4.15
CA GLU A 25 -1.25 -10.42 -4.13
C GLU A 25 -0.55 -10.32 -2.77
N ARG A 26 0.11 -11.41 -2.37
CA ARG A 26 0.94 -11.46 -1.16
C ARG A 26 2.29 -10.79 -1.43
N ILE A 27 2.65 -9.82 -0.59
CA ILE A 27 3.90 -9.08 -0.66
C ILE A 27 4.92 -9.73 0.27
N GLY A 28 6.05 -10.18 -0.27
CA GLY A 28 7.17 -10.74 0.47
C GLY A 28 8.17 -9.65 0.88
N VAL A 29 8.31 -9.45 2.19
CA VAL A 29 9.22 -8.46 2.79
C VAL A 29 10.38 -9.19 3.45
N ASN A 30 11.54 -9.16 2.81
CA ASN A 30 12.76 -9.75 3.34
C ASN A 30 13.45 -8.76 4.28
N LEU A 31 13.81 -9.24 5.47
CA LEU A 31 14.47 -8.49 6.52
C LEU A 31 15.85 -9.09 6.77
N CYS A 32 16.89 -8.27 6.77
CA CYS A 32 18.19 -8.60 7.33
C CYS A 32 18.54 -7.60 8.44
N ILE A 33 18.65 -8.11 9.66
CA ILE A 33 18.93 -7.31 10.85
C ILE A 33 20.30 -7.71 11.38
N ARG A 34 21.20 -6.75 11.55
CA ARG A 34 22.53 -6.95 12.14
C ARG A 34 22.64 -6.04 13.36
N ASN A 35 22.67 -6.63 14.55
CA ASN A 35 22.71 -5.88 15.80
C ASN A 35 24.11 -5.86 16.38
N ASN A 36 24.94 -4.91 15.93
CA ASN A 36 26.25 -4.65 16.50
C ASN A 36 26.20 -3.57 17.61
N SER A 37 25.00 -3.19 18.05
CA SER A 37 24.77 -2.22 19.12
C SER A 37 24.60 -2.89 20.48
N ASN A 38 24.53 -2.09 21.55
CA ASN A 38 24.16 -2.56 22.88
C ASN A 38 22.64 -2.61 23.15
N LYS A 39 21.80 -2.40 22.12
CA LYS A 39 20.34 -2.42 22.23
C LYS A 39 19.78 -3.81 22.02
N VAL A 40 18.55 -4.03 22.52
CA VAL A 40 17.81 -5.27 22.34
C VAL A 40 16.58 -5.01 21.47
N VAL A 41 16.44 -5.70 20.35
CA VAL A 41 15.22 -5.63 19.53
C VAL A 41 14.17 -6.57 20.10
N LYS A 42 13.08 -6.03 20.63
CA LYS A 42 12.04 -6.83 21.30
C LYS A 42 10.94 -7.31 20.36
N LYS A 43 10.68 -6.54 19.29
CA LYS A 43 9.54 -6.76 18.40
C LYS A 43 9.82 -6.19 17.02
N ILE A 44 9.25 -6.84 16.02
CA ILE A 44 9.32 -6.44 14.62
C ILE A 44 7.89 -6.20 14.13
N LYS A 45 7.67 -5.08 13.43
CA LYS A 45 6.39 -4.79 12.79
C LYS A 45 6.61 -4.36 11.35
N ALA A 46 5.97 -5.06 10.42
CA ALA A 46 5.88 -4.65 9.03
C ALA A 46 4.49 -4.06 8.76
N MET A 47 4.42 -3.04 7.93
CA MET A 47 3.18 -2.34 7.57
C MET A 47 3.21 -2.01 6.09
N ILE A 48 2.07 -2.10 5.43
CA ILE A 48 1.84 -1.51 4.11
C ILE A 48 1.11 -0.19 4.34
N GLN A 49 1.68 0.90 3.85
CA GLN A 49 1.12 2.23 3.95
C GLN A 49 0.68 2.72 2.57
N GLN A 50 -0.54 3.26 2.50
CA GLN A 50 -1.04 4.02 1.36
C GLN A 50 -0.83 5.51 1.68
N GLY A 51 -0.06 6.18 0.84
CA GLY A 51 0.05 7.63 0.77
C GLY A 51 -1.01 8.18 -0.18
N VAL A 52 -1.69 9.25 0.24
CA VAL A 52 -2.69 9.95 -0.57
C VAL A 52 -2.37 11.44 -0.50
N ASP A 53 -1.90 11.98 -1.61
CA ASP A 53 -1.63 13.41 -1.77
C ASP A 53 -2.73 14.03 -2.63
N VAL A 54 -3.47 14.97 -2.04
CA VAL A 54 -4.52 15.75 -2.69
C VAL A 54 -3.89 17.04 -3.17
N VAL A 55 -3.78 17.19 -4.49
CA VAL A 55 -3.18 18.34 -5.16
C VAL A 55 -4.29 19.01 -5.99
N LEU A 56 -5.19 19.71 -5.28
CA LEU A 56 -6.35 20.41 -5.86
C LEU A 56 -6.31 21.89 -5.43
N PHE A 57 -7.43 22.45 -4.98
CA PHE A 57 -7.50 23.81 -4.46
C PHE A 57 -6.93 23.96 -3.05
N GLN A 58 -6.96 22.89 -2.25
CA GLN A 58 -6.32 22.82 -0.95
C GLN A 58 -5.46 21.57 -0.91
N ASN A 59 -4.19 21.75 -0.58
CA ASN A 59 -3.26 20.64 -0.50
C ASN A 59 -3.47 19.87 0.81
N GLY A 60 -3.52 18.55 0.71
CA GLY A 60 -3.61 17.64 1.86
C GLY A 60 -2.81 16.37 1.60
N SER A 61 -2.18 15.82 2.63
CA SER A 61 -1.44 14.56 2.54
C SER A 61 -1.86 13.65 3.69
N TYR A 62 -2.20 12.41 3.35
CA TYR A 62 -2.61 11.38 4.31
C TYR A 62 -1.76 10.14 4.12
N ARG A 63 -1.39 9.49 5.23
CA ARG A 63 -0.72 8.20 5.19
C ARG A 63 -1.46 7.21 6.07
N ASN A 64 -2.05 6.19 5.45
CA ASN A 64 -2.89 5.21 6.12
C ASN A 64 -2.28 3.82 6.04
N THR A 65 -2.31 3.08 7.16
CA THR A 65 -1.84 1.68 7.17
C THR A 65 -2.95 0.78 6.63
N VAL A 66 -2.71 0.15 5.49
CA VAL A 66 -3.66 -0.76 4.81
C VAL A 66 -3.42 -2.23 5.14
N ALA A 67 -2.23 -2.60 5.61
CA ALA A 67 -1.99 -3.90 6.22
C ALA A 67 -0.88 -3.79 7.26
N SER A 68 -0.90 -4.63 8.28
CA SER A 68 0.19 -4.69 9.25
C SER A 68 0.32 -6.08 9.83
N LEU A 69 1.55 -6.51 10.04
CA LEU A 69 1.89 -7.74 10.72
C LEU A 69 2.95 -7.44 11.75
N GLU A 70 2.78 -8.01 12.93
CA GLU A 70 3.66 -7.84 14.07
C GLU A 70 4.09 -9.20 14.58
N THR A 71 5.37 -9.35 14.92
CA THR A 71 5.94 -10.63 15.34
C THR A 71 7.02 -10.44 16.40
N SER A 72 7.05 -11.37 17.34
CA SER A 72 8.14 -11.58 18.30
C SER A 72 9.00 -12.81 17.98
N GLU A 73 8.66 -13.57 16.93
CA GLU A 73 9.44 -14.73 16.50
C GLU A 73 10.81 -14.27 15.96
N GLY A 74 11.88 -14.79 16.56
CA GLY A 74 13.26 -14.32 16.35
C GLY A 74 13.69 -13.18 17.29
N CYS A 75 12.80 -12.71 18.18
CA CYS A 75 13.10 -11.74 19.21
C CYS A 75 13.13 -12.39 20.62
N PRO A 76 13.87 -11.81 21.59
CA PRO A 76 14.70 -10.61 21.46
C PRO A 76 15.96 -10.84 20.63
N ILE A 77 16.28 -9.90 19.73
CA ILE A 77 17.58 -9.90 19.04
C ILE A 77 18.57 -9.20 19.97
N GLN A 78 19.50 -9.98 20.52
CA GLN A 78 20.49 -9.52 21.49
C GLN A 78 21.63 -8.74 20.81
N PRO A 79 22.38 -7.93 21.56
CA PRO A 79 23.66 -7.38 21.12
C PRO A 79 24.57 -8.47 20.53
N GLY A 80 25.20 -8.18 19.39
CA GLY A 80 26.07 -9.10 18.65
C GLY A 80 25.35 -10.15 17.80
N SER A 81 24.01 -10.19 17.82
CA SER A 81 23.23 -11.17 17.05
C SER A 81 22.70 -10.60 15.73
N SER A 82 22.35 -11.49 14.80
CA SER A 82 21.68 -11.15 13.55
C SER A 82 20.41 -11.98 13.35
N LEU A 83 19.48 -11.46 12.55
CA LEU A 83 18.26 -12.17 12.15
C LEU A 83 17.99 -11.93 10.68
N GLN A 84 17.73 -13.01 9.95
CA GLN A 84 17.13 -12.95 8.62
C GLN A 84 15.72 -13.54 8.68
N LYS A 85 14.74 -12.83 8.12
CA LYS A 85 13.34 -13.25 8.17
C LYS A 85 12.58 -12.71 6.95
N VAL A 86 11.64 -13.51 6.44
CA VAL A 86 10.67 -13.04 5.45
C VAL A 86 9.32 -12.87 6.13
N MET A 87 8.74 -11.68 6.03
CA MET A 87 7.39 -11.38 6.45
C MET A 87 6.49 -11.24 5.24
N TYR A 88 5.24 -11.67 5.36
CA TYR A 88 4.31 -11.56 4.25
C TYR A 88 3.05 -10.80 4.65
N LEU A 89 2.63 -9.87 3.80
CA LEU A 89 1.45 -9.03 4.01
C LEU A 89 0.60 -9.02 2.74
N THR A 90 -0.72 -8.90 2.91
CA THR A 90 -1.67 -8.75 1.79
C THR A 90 -2.57 -7.54 2.07
N PRO A 91 -2.49 -6.46 1.28
CA PRO A 91 -3.31 -5.27 1.48
C PRO A 91 -4.73 -5.49 0.93
N LEU A 92 -5.64 -6.00 1.77
CA LEU A 92 -7.02 -6.29 1.38
C LEU A 92 -7.98 -5.14 1.71
N LEU A 93 -8.90 -4.81 0.80
CA LEU A 93 -9.95 -3.82 1.09
C LEU A 93 -10.84 -4.25 2.26
N SER A 94 -11.13 -5.55 2.40
CA SER A 94 -11.99 -6.10 3.45
C SER A 94 -11.54 -5.68 4.86
N SER A 95 -10.23 -5.61 5.11
CA SER A 95 -9.63 -5.19 6.38
C SER A 95 -9.58 -3.66 6.58
N ASN A 96 -10.04 -2.89 5.60
CA ASN A 96 -9.88 -1.43 5.55
C ASN A 96 -11.19 -0.65 5.37
N LYS A 97 -12.34 -1.34 5.19
CA LYS A 97 -13.66 -0.72 4.91
C LYS A 97 -14.09 0.38 5.91
N GLN A 98 -13.66 0.28 7.16
CA GLN A 98 -14.05 1.22 8.22
C GLN A 98 -13.05 2.38 8.41
N LYS A 99 -11.91 2.37 7.72
CA LYS A 99 -10.89 3.40 7.85
C LYS A 99 -11.20 4.57 6.91
N ARG A 100 -11.04 5.79 7.44
CA ARG A 100 -11.19 7.03 6.66
C ARG A 100 -9.87 7.41 6.00
N GLY A 101 -9.93 8.17 4.91
CA GLY A 101 -8.75 8.71 4.20
C GLY A 101 -7.99 7.69 3.36
N ILE A 102 -8.53 6.48 3.16
CA ILE A 102 -7.99 5.49 2.22
C ILE A 102 -8.57 5.79 0.84
N ALA A 103 -7.70 5.90 -0.16
CA ALA A 103 -8.09 6.01 -1.55
C ALA A 103 -8.55 4.65 -2.08
N LEU A 104 -9.69 4.63 -2.75
CA LEU A 104 -10.31 3.45 -3.36
C LEU A 104 -10.47 3.70 -4.87
N ASP A 105 -10.30 2.66 -5.68
CA ASP A 105 -10.71 2.72 -7.09
C ASP A 105 -12.24 2.68 -7.12
N GLY A 106 -12.86 3.75 -7.62
CA GLY A 106 -14.31 3.86 -7.75
C GLY A 106 -14.83 3.13 -8.99
N GLN A 107 -15.68 2.12 -8.80
CA GLN A 107 -16.50 1.53 -9.86
C GLN A 107 -17.88 2.21 -9.86
N ILE A 108 -18.45 2.46 -11.04
CA ILE A 108 -19.79 3.08 -11.23
C ILE A 108 -20.86 2.30 -10.46
N LYS A 109 -20.69 0.97 -10.36
CA LYS A 109 -21.47 0.09 -9.50
C LYS A 109 -20.66 -0.17 -8.22
N ARG A 110 -21.18 0.19 -7.04
CA ARG A 110 -20.50 0.11 -5.72
C ARG A 110 -20.02 -1.30 -5.29
N HIS A 111 -20.28 -2.32 -6.11
CA HIS A 111 -20.12 -3.71 -5.73
C HIS A 111 -18.68 -4.23 -5.86
N ASP A 112 -17.83 -3.56 -6.68
CA ASP A 112 -16.46 -4.00 -6.98
C ASP A 112 -15.41 -2.96 -6.58
N GLN A 113 -15.46 -2.46 -5.35
CA GLN A 113 -14.43 -1.55 -4.84
C GLN A 113 -13.14 -2.33 -4.53
N CYS A 114 -12.00 -1.73 -4.83
CA CYS A 114 -10.69 -2.17 -4.37
C CYS A 114 -9.90 -0.98 -3.81
N LEU A 115 -8.73 -1.25 -3.21
CA LEU A 115 -7.79 -0.17 -2.90
C LEU A 115 -7.39 0.53 -4.21
N ALA A 116 -7.15 1.84 -4.15
CA ALA A 116 -6.74 2.58 -5.34
C ALA A 116 -5.38 2.09 -5.86
N SER A 117 -5.22 2.03 -7.18
CA SER A 117 -3.92 1.68 -7.78
C SER A 117 -2.91 2.82 -7.60
N THR A 118 -1.61 2.51 -7.61
CA THR A 118 -0.54 3.52 -7.56
C THR A 118 -0.65 4.49 -8.73
N THR A 119 -0.63 5.79 -8.47
CA THR A 119 -0.56 6.82 -9.49
C THR A 119 0.85 6.88 -10.08
N LEU A 120 0.97 6.63 -11.38
CA LEU A 120 2.24 6.70 -12.09
C LEU A 120 2.42 8.12 -12.64
N LEU A 121 3.38 8.86 -12.09
CA LEU A 121 3.77 10.18 -12.60
C LEU A 121 4.90 10.01 -13.61
N ALA A 122 4.82 10.73 -14.73
CA ALA A 122 5.88 10.71 -15.74
C ALA A 122 7.19 11.30 -15.19
N GLN A 123 7.09 12.27 -14.28
CA GLN A 123 8.22 12.84 -13.54
C GLN A 123 7.84 12.99 -12.06
N PRO A 124 8.70 12.57 -11.12
CA PRO A 124 8.40 12.63 -9.69
C PRO A 124 8.27 14.07 -9.15
N ASP A 125 8.96 15.04 -9.78
CA ASP A 125 8.93 16.45 -9.39
C ASP A 125 7.88 17.28 -10.13
N GLN A 126 6.93 16.62 -10.82
CA GLN A 126 5.91 17.31 -11.61
C GLN A 126 4.96 18.09 -10.69
N ARG A 127 5.28 19.37 -10.47
CA ARG A 127 4.53 20.28 -9.58
C ARG A 127 3.15 20.69 -10.12
N ASP A 128 2.86 20.35 -11.36
CA ASP A 128 1.61 20.71 -12.04
C ASP A 128 0.56 19.57 -12.01
N ALA A 129 0.82 18.49 -11.25
CA ALA A 129 -0.15 17.42 -11.08
C ALA A 129 -1.41 17.95 -10.39
N PHE A 130 -2.59 17.77 -11.00
CA PHE A 130 -3.88 18.14 -10.42
C PHE A 130 -4.72 16.88 -10.18
N GLY A 131 -5.11 16.62 -8.94
CA GLY A 131 -5.90 15.43 -8.59
C GLY A 131 -5.49 14.76 -7.29
N ILE A 132 -5.74 13.46 -7.21
CA ILE A 132 -5.37 12.60 -6.08
C ILE A 132 -4.24 11.69 -6.55
N ILE A 133 -3.09 11.78 -5.88
CA ILE A 133 -1.92 10.96 -6.13
C ILE A 133 -1.85 9.89 -5.04
N VAL A 134 -1.86 8.62 -5.46
CA VAL A 134 -1.82 7.47 -4.57
C VAL A 134 -0.46 6.79 -4.68
N SER A 135 0.19 6.56 -3.54
CA SER A 135 1.47 5.87 -3.45
C SER A 135 1.42 4.76 -2.40
N TYR A 136 2.31 3.78 -2.52
CA TYR A 136 2.42 2.68 -1.56
C TYR A 136 3.86 2.48 -1.11
N ALA A 137 4.02 2.17 0.18
CA ALA A 137 5.29 1.79 0.74
C ALA A 137 5.15 0.70 1.79
N VAL A 138 6.12 -0.20 1.83
CA VAL A 138 6.32 -1.09 2.99
C VAL A 138 7.16 -0.34 4.01
N LYS A 139 6.69 -0.31 5.26
CA LYS A 139 7.41 0.24 6.40
C LYS A 139 7.66 -0.85 7.43
N VAL A 140 8.93 -1.07 7.75
CA VAL A 140 9.35 -2.00 8.80
C VAL A 140 9.85 -1.22 9.99
N LYS A 141 9.47 -1.65 11.19
CA LYS A 141 9.88 -1.06 12.47
C LYS A 141 10.44 -2.12 13.40
N LEU A 142 11.61 -1.84 13.96
CA LEU A 142 12.22 -2.57 15.07
C LEU A 142 12.00 -1.78 16.36
N PHE A 143 11.41 -2.42 17.36
CA PHE A 143 11.15 -1.80 18.67
C PHE A 143 12.24 -2.19 19.67
N LEU A 144 12.88 -1.20 20.29
CA LEU A 144 14.05 -1.39 21.16
C LEU A 144 13.71 -1.29 22.67
N GLY A 145 12.42 -1.36 23.02
CA GLY A 145 11.92 -1.16 24.38
C GLY A 145 11.74 0.31 24.77
N ALA A 146 11.31 0.54 26.03
CA ALA A 146 10.79 1.83 26.49
C ALA A 146 11.74 3.03 26.35
N LEU A 147 13.06 2.80 26.42
CA LEU A 147 14.08 3.86 26.34
C LEU A 147 14.96 3.76 25.09
N GLY A 148 14.77 2.73 24.27
CA GLY A 148 15.63 2.47 23.11
C GLY A 148 15.17 3.15 21.81
N GLY A 149 13.92 3.63 21.77
CA GLY A 149 13.30 4.16 20.55
C GLY A 149 12.99 3.07 19.52
N GLU A 150 12.90 3.47 18.25
CA GLU A 150 12.67 2.57 17.12
C GLU A 150 13.70 2.78 16.01
N VAL A 151 13.95 1.72 15.24
CA VAL A 151 14.60 1.79 13.91
C VAL A 151 13.53 1.48 12.88
N SER A 152 13.49 2.24 11.79
CA SER A 152 12.56 1.97 10.71
C SER A 152 13.18 2.15 9.34
N ALA A 153 12.74 1.33 8.40
CA ALA A 153 13.03 1.46 6.98
C ALA A 153 11.72 1.48 6.19
N GLU A 154 11.71 2.19 5.08
CA GLU A 154 10.55 2.36 4.21
C GLU A 154 10.98 2.15 2.75
N LEU A 155 10.25 1.32 2.01
CA LEU A 155 10.55 0.99 0.61
C LEU A 155 9.28 1.14 -0.23
N PRO A 156 9.28 2.01 -1.26
CA PRO A 156 8.12 2.19 -2.13
C PRO A 156 7.92 1.00 -3.08
N PHE A 157 6.67 0.76 -3.46
CA PHE A 157 6.31 -0.23 -4.48
C PHE A 157 5.07 0.22 -5.26
N VAL A 158 4.79 -0.48 -6.36
CA VAL A 158 3.65 -0.21 -7.24
C VAL A 158 2.57 -1.28 -7.02
N LEU A 159 1.34 -0.85 -6.77
CA LEU A 159 0.15 -1.71 -6.68
C LEU A 159 -0.77 -1.41 -7.87
N MET A 160 -1.08 -2.40 -8.70
CA MET A 160 -1.96 -2.20 -9.87
C MET A 160 -2.93 -3.35 -10.10
N HIS A 161 -3.90 -3.12 -10.98
CA HIS A 161 -4.71 -4.18 -11.56
C HIS A 161 -3.92 -5.08 -12.51
N PRO A 162 -4.32 -6.35 -12.67
CA PRO A 162 -3.80 -7.20 -13.73
C PRO A 162 -4.05 -6.58 -15.10
N LYS A 163 -3.16 -6.87 -16.06
CA LYS A 163 -3.35 -6.40 -17.44
C LYS A 163 -4.64 -6.99 -18.02
N PRO A 164 -5.49 -6.18 -18.68
CA PRO A 164 -6.63 -6.71 -19.42
C PRO A 164 -6.14 -7.75 -20.45
N GLY A 165 -6.63 -8.98 -20.35
CA GLY A 165 -6.26 -10.08 -21.25
C GLY A 165 -5.17 -11.03 -20.72
N SER A 166 -4.49 -10.73 -19.61
CA SER A 166 -3.55 -11.66 -18.97
C SER A 166 -4.24 -12.65 -18.03
N LYS A 167 -5.51 -13.02 -18.30
CA LYS A 167 -6.15 -14.14 -17.60
C LYS A 167 -5.25 -15.35 -17.86
N ALA A 168 -4.61 -15.84 -16.81
CA ALA A 168 -4.03 -17.18 -16.80
C ALA A 168 -5.06 -18.11 -17.45
N LYS A 169 -4.61 -18.96 -18.38
CA LYS A 169 -5.42 -19.91 -19.13
C LYS A 169 -6.40 -20.67 -18.21
N VAL A 170 -7.58 -20.11 -18.00
CA VAL A 170 -8.75 -20.86 -17.58
C VAL A 170 -9.30 -21.40 -18.88
N LEU A 171 -8.75 -22.55 -19.28
CA LEU A 171 -9.33 -23.41 -20.30
C LEU A 171 -10.66 -23.93 -19.74
N TYR A 172 -11.72 -23.16 -19.94
CA TYR A 172 -13.06 -23.71 -20.00
C TYR A 172 -13.76 -23.11 -21.22
N HIS A 173 -13.92 -24.00 -22.19
CA HIS A 173 -14.92 -24.05 -23.25
C HIS A 173 -15.40 -22.75 -23.90
N ALA A 174 -15.21 -22.71 -25.22
CA ALA A 174 -16.06 -21.97 -26.14
C ALA A 174 -17.54 -22.20 -25.79
N ASP A 175 -18.29 -21.14 -25.56
CA ASP A 175 -19.39 -20.76 -26.44
C ASP A 175 -19.89 -19.34 -26.16
N SER A 176 -19.90 -18.54 -27.23
CA SER A 176 -20.89 -17.55 -27.64
C SER A 176 -21.77 -16.87 -26.58
N GLN A 177 -21.41 -15.64 -26.18
CA GLN A 177 -22.28 -14.45 -26.24
C GLN A 177 -21.49 -13.21 -25.80
N ALA A 178 -21.35 -12.25 -26.70
CA ALA A 178 -20.84 -10.93 -26.36
C ALA A 178 -22.01 -10.11 -25.81
N ASP A 179 -22.03 -9.86 -24.50
CA ASP A 179 -22.92 -8.87 -23.91
C ASP A 179 -22.41 -7.47 -24.28
N VAL A 180 -23.15 -6.81 -25.17
CA VAL A 180 -22.95 -5.39 -25.47
C VAL A 180 -23.67 -4.58 -24.38
N GLU A 181 -22.98 -4.25 -23.28
CA GLU A 181 -23.52 -3.28 -22.32
C GLU A 181 -23.49 -1.88 -22.98
N THR A 182 -24.65 -1.41 -23.44
CA THR A 182 -24.86 -0.03 -23.88
C THR A 182 -24.69 0.94 -22.71
N PHE A 183 -23.70 1.83 -22.80
CA PHE A 183 -23.56 3.01 -21.95
C PHE A 183 -24.77 3.95 -22.16
N ARG A 184 -25.76 3.89 -21.26
CA ARG A 184 -26.79 4.93 -21.16
C ARG A 184 -26.37 5.93 -20.08
N GLN A 185 -25.98 7.13 -20.52
CA GLN A 185 -25.93 8.32 -19.68
C GLN A 185 -27.32 8.94 -19.66
N ASP A 186 -28.10 8.65 -18.62
CA ASP A 186 -29.33 9.40 -18.36
C ASP A 186 -28.96 10.73 -17.70
N THR A 187 -28.61 11.71 -18.54
CA THR A 187 -28.45 13.10 -18.11
C THR A 187 -29.10 14.06 -19.11
N ILE A 188 -30.43 14.07 -19.19
CA ILE A 188 -31.20 15.22 -19.72
C ILE A 188 -32.50 15.33 -18.92
N ASP A 189 -32.55 16.25 -17.95
CA ASP A 189 -33.81 16.78 -17.45
C ASP A 189 -34.47 17.58 -18.58
N GLN A 190 -35.61 17.10 -19.07
CA GLN A 190 -36.44 17.81 -20.05
C GLN A 190 -37.07 19.05 -19.39
N GLN A 191 -36.80 20.22 -19.97
CA GLN A 191 -37.53 21.46 -19.71
C GLN A 191 -39.03 21.24 -19.91
N GLN A 192 -39.82 21.39 -18.86
CA GLN A 192 -41.27 21.55 -18.98
C GLN A 192 -41.57 22.96 -19.50
N SER A 193 -42.07 23.04 -20.73
CA SER A 193 -42.80 24.19 -21.25
C SER A 193 -44.10 24.35 -20.47
N VAL A 194 -44.27 25.49 -19.80
CA VAL A 194 -45.55 25.89 -19.20
C VAL A 194 -46.22 26.84 -20.19
N ASP A 195 -47.33 26.39 -20.77
CA ASP A 195 -48.19 27.21 -21.62
C ASP A 195 -48.84 28.33 -20.79
N PHE A 196 -48.91 29.54 -21.34
CA PHE A 196 -49.73 30.64 -20.82
C PHE A 196 -51.07 30.64 -21.56
N ASP A 197 -52.16 30.70 -20.80
CA ASP A 197 -53.53 30.98 -21.29
C ASP A 197 -53.63 32.33 -22.03
#